data_AF-A0AAW2SRQ4-F1
#
_entry.id   AF-A0AAW2SRQ4-F1
#
_cell.length_a   1.000
_cell.length_b   1.000
_cell.length_c   1.000
_cell.angle_alpha   90.00
_cell.angle_beta   90.00
_cell.angle_gamma   90.00
#
_symmetry.space_group_name_H-M   'P 1'
#
loop_
_entity.id
_entity.type
_entity.pdbx_description
1 polymer ?
#
loop_
_entity_poly.entity_id
_entity_poly.type
_entity_poly.pdbx_seq_one_letter_code
_entity_poly.pdbx_strand_id
1 'polypeptide(L)'
;METFPNMRRDRLLNIEPQELKFLFELRKLASCTIRLTNDSRNPVAFKVMTTNPKKYSVRPNIGIVLPRSSCDVTVTMRAPTEVPPNMECKDKFLIKSVVSGPGATVEATRRLFNERGLSVEECKLRVLYISPSLRASSNLERSETGSLPNATLQRESLNDNEGKDVVGF
;
A
#
# COMPACT_ATOMS: atom_id res chain seq x y z
N MET A 1 -6.20 -30.26 7.76
CA MET A 1 -5.51 -29.51 8.83
C MET A 1 -4.62 -28.49 8.14
N GLU A 2 -4.83 -27.22 8.45
CA GLU A 2 -4.45 -26.07 7.64
C GLU A 2 -2.94 -25.97 7.42
N THR A 3 -2.54 -25.76 6.18
CA THR A 3 -1.15 -25.50 5.79
C THR A 3 -0.79 -24.07 6.21
N PHE A 4 -0.11 -23.92 7.34
CA PHE A 4 0.44 -22.62 7.77
C PHE A 4 1.51 -22.17 6.76
N PRO A 5 1.36 -21.00 6.10
CA PRO A 5 2.34 -20.54 5.14
C PRO A 5 3.63 -20.13 5.86
N ASN A 6 4.71 -20.85 5.55
CA ASN A 6 6.11 -20.45 5.58
C ASN A 6 6.50 -19.41 6.65
N MET A 7 6.64 -19.85 7.90
CA MET A 7 7.18 -19.04 8.99
C MET A 7 8.66 -18.73 8.73
N ARG A 8 8.96 -17.53 8.23
CA ARG A 8 10.32 -17.00 8.17
C ARG A 8 10.79 -16.71 9.59
N ARG A 9 11.39 -17.70 10.25
CA ARG A 9 11.79 -17.70 11.67
C ARG A 9 12.98 -16.80 12.03
N ASP A 10 13.33 -15.84 11.17
CA ASP A 10 14.47 -14.93 11.33
C ASP A 10 14.08 -13.47 11.07
N ARG A 11 12.82 -13.10 11.34
CA ARG A 11 12.37 -11.71 11.26
C ARG A 11 11.94 -11.19 12.63
N LEU A 12 12.56 -10.11 13.08
CA LEU A 12 12.20 -9.42 14.33
C LEU A 12 10.86 -8.68 14.21
N LEU A 13 10.56 -8.15 13.03
CA LEU A 13 9.28 -7.50 12.73
C LEU A 13 8.71 -8.03 11.42
N ASN A 14 7.40 -8.31 11.42
CA ASN A 14 6.66 -8.48 10.19
C ASN A 14 6.30 -7.09 9.64
N ILE A 15 6.72 -6.81 8.40
CA ILE A 15 6.65 -5.48 7.79
C ILE A 15 5.73 -5.57 6.58
N GLU A 16 4.64 -4.81 6.57
CA GLU A 16 3.69 -4.80 5.46
C GLU A 16 3.33 -3.37 5.08
N PRO A 17 3.37 -2.98 3.79
CA PRO A 17 3.75 -3.80 2.62
C PRO A 17 5.28 -3.92 2.42
N GLN A 18 5.71 -4.92 1.63
CA GLN A 18 7.13 -5.10 1.23
C GLN A 18 7.60 -4.13 0.12
N GLU A 19 6.68 -3.34 -0.45
CA GLU A 19 6.95 -2.28 -1.43
C GLU A 19 6.02 -1.09 -1.21
N LEU A 20 6.54 0.12 -1.39
CA LEU A 20 5.78 1.35 -1.16
C LEU A 20 5.32 1.92 -2.49
N LYS A 21 4.01 1.98 -2.67
CA LYS A 21 3.40 2.55 -3.86
C LYS A 21 2.92 3.97 -3.56
N PHE A 22 3.40 4.94 -4.31
CA PHE A 22 2.93 6.31 -4.25
C PHE A 22 2.20 6.65 -5.54
N LEU A 23 1.01 7.20 -5.39
CA LEU A 23 0.34 7.85 -6.51
C LEU A 23 1.15 9.10 -6.86
N PHE A 24 1.70 9.14 -8.07
CA PHE A 24 2.47 10.29 -8.52
C PHE A 24 1.54 11.30 -9.18
N GLU A 25 1.40 12.46 -8.56
CA GLU A 25 0.68 13.60 -9.09
C GLU A 25 1.49 14.87 -8.83
N LEU A 26 1.67 15.69 -9.86
CA LEU A 26 2.36 16.97 -9.74
C LEU A 26 1.67 17.86 -8.70
N ARG A 27 2.47 18.54 -7.90
CA ARG A 27 2.03 19.51 -6.88
C ARG A 27 1.13 18.92 -5.79
N LYS A 28 1.00 17.59 -5.69
CA LYS A 28 0.22 16.91 -4.64
C LYS A 28 1.08 16.02 -3.76
N LEU A 29 0.78 16.02 -2.47
CA LEU A 29 1.34 15.07 -1.52
C LEU A 29 0.73 13.68 -1.74
N ALA A 30 1.50 12.64 -1.49
CA ALA A 30 1.02 11.27 -1.47
C ALA A 30 1.56 10.56 -0.22
N SER A 31 0.74 9.71 0.39
CA SER A 31 1.13 8.99 1.61
C SER A 31 0.82 7.50 1.51
N CYS A 32 1.63 6.70 2.18
CA CYS A 32 1.37 5.29 2.43
C CYS A 32 1.74 4.92 3.86
N THR A 33 1.17 3.83 4.35
CA THR A 33 1.39 3.33 5.71
C THR A 33 2.15 2.02 5.66
N ILE A 34 3.18 1.91 6.49
CA ILE A 34 3.92 0.68 6.76
C ILE A 34 3.51 0.20 8.13
N ARG A 35 2.94 -0.99 8.21
CA ARG A 35 2.62 -1.65 9.47
C ARG A 35 3.77 -2.55 9.89
N LEU A 36 4.33 -2.25 11.05
CA LEU A 36 5.36 -3.05 11.73
C LEU A 36 4.67 -3.89 12.81
N THR A 37 4.73 -5.21 12.71
CA THR A 37 4.09 -6.13 13.68
C THR A 37 5.15 -6.93 14.40
N ASN A 38 5.08 -6.95 15.73
CA ASN A 38 5.96 -7.72 16.60
C ASN A 38 5.20 -8.91 17.17
N ASP A 39 5.42 -10.10 16.62
CA ASP A 39 4.88 -11.35 17.17
C ASP A 39 5.75 -11.95 18.28
N SER A 40 6.91 -11.36 18.60
CA SER A 40 7.78 -11.87 19.65
C SER A 40 7.25 -11.54 21.05
N ARG A 41 7.94 -12.06 22.08
CA ARG A 41 7.68 -11.73 23.49
C ARG A 41 8.54 -10.57 24.00
N ASN A 42 9.45 -10.05 23.18
CA ASN A 42 10.38 -8.99 23.54
C ASN A 42 10.00 -7.68 22.84
N PRO A 43 10.23 -6.51 23.45
CA PRO A 43 10.06 -5.25 22.73
C PRO A 43 11.11 -5.15 21.62
N VAL A 44 10.70 -4.64 20.46
CA VAL A 44 11.59 -4.50 19.30
C VAL A 44 11.67 -3.04 18.91
N ALA A 45 12.88 -2.50 18.96
CA ALA A 45 13.19 -1.16 18.50
C ALA A 45 13.26 -1.12 16.97
N PHE A 46 12.80 -0.04 16.35
CA PHE A 46 12.94 0.18 14.91
C PHE A 46 13.45 1.57 14.57
N LYS A 47 14.10 1.68 13.41
CA LYS A 47 14.50 2.94 12.79
C LYS A 47 14.28 2.89 11.28
N VAL A 48 13.63 3.91 10.75
CA VAL A 48 13.35 4.05 9.32
C VAL A 48 14.30 5.08 8.70
N MET A 49 14.89 4.69 7.58
CA MET A 49 15.83 5.50 6.81
C MET A 49 15.42 5.47 5.33
N THR A 50 15.86 6.45 4.56
CA THR A 50 15.57 6.55 3.13
C THR A 50 16.79 7.07 2.38
N THR A 51 16.91 6.68 1.11
CA THR A 51 17.92 7.23 0.20
C THR A 51 17.65 8.68 -0.21
N ASN A 52 16.44 9.21 0.06
CA ASN A 52 16.05 10.56 -0.36
C ASN A 52 15.27 11.33 0.73
N PRO A 53 15.93 11.73 1.84
CA PRO A 53 15.27 12.32 3.01
C PRO A 53 14.66 13.70 2.75
N LYS A 54 15.08 14.41 1.69
CA LYS A 54 14.46 15.68 1.30
C LYS A 54 13.07 15.50 0.70
N LYS A 55 12.82 14.35 0.08
CA LYS A 55 11.59 14.05 -0.64
C LYS A 55 10.51 13.40 0.23
N TYR A 56 10.90 12.68 1.27
CA TYR A 56 9.97 11.95 2.12
C TYR A 56 9.99 12.45 3.56
N SER A 57 8.81 12.47 4.18
CA SER A 57 8.65 12.58 5.63
C SER A 57 8.18 11.23 6.19
N VAL A 58 8.72 10.82 7.34
CA VAL A 58 8.39 9.54 7.98
C VAL A 58 7.98 9.79 9.42
N ARG A 59 6.82 9.28 9.83
CA ARG A 59 6.27 9.45 11.18
C ARG A 59 5.61 8.16 11.70
N PRO A 60 6.06 7.61 12.84
CA PRO A 60 7.35 7.85 13.50
C PRO A 60 8.52 7.30 12.66
N ASN A 61 9.69 7.95 12.72
CA ASN A 61 10.91 7.45 12.05
C ASN A 61 11.80 6.59 12.97
N ILE A 62 11.56 6.61 14.28
CA ILE A 62 12.19 5.76 15.29
C ILE A 62 11.14 5.44 16.35
N GLY A 63 11.17 4.24 16.89
CA GLY A 63 10.22 3.83 17.93
C GLY A 63 10.48 2.42 18.44
N ILE A 64 9.57 1.95 19.28
CA ILE A 64 9.58 0.60 19.85
C ILE A 64 8.21 -0.01 19.62
N VAL A 65 8.18 -1.22 19.07
CA VAL A 65 6.97 -2.03 18.96
C VAL A 65 6.94 -2.99 20.14
N LEU A 66 5.92 -2.87 20.97
CA LEU A 66 5.74 -3.72 22.14
C LEU A 66 5.50 -5.19 21.74
N PRO A 67 5.76 -6.14 22.64
CA PRO A 67 5.42 -7.55 22.41
C PRO A 67 3.97 -7.71 21.97
N ARG A 68 3.71 -8.59 21.00
CA ARG A 68 2.36 -8.92 20.52
C ARG A 68 1.54 -7.71 20.05
N SER A 69 2.22 -6.69 19.52
CA SER A 69 1.59 -5.44 19.09
C SER A 69 2.07 -5.01 17.70
N SER A 70 1.46 -3.96 17.17
CA SER A 70 1.82 -3.36 15.89
C SER A 70 1.97 -1.84 15.99
N CYS A 71 2.78 -1.27 15.11
CA CYS A 71 2.98 0.16 14.96
C CYS A 71 2.87 0.56 13.49
N ASP A 72 2.07 1.59 13.22
CA ASP A 72 1.92 2.15 11.89
C ASP A 72 2.88 3.33 11.69
N VAL A 73 3.70 3.21 10.65
CA VAL A 73 4.61 4.25 10.18
C VAL A 73 4.04 4.87 8.91
N THR A 74 3.68 6.14 8.98
CA THR A 74 3.23 6.90 7.82
C THR A 74 4.43 7.48 7.08
N VAL A 75 4.52 7.20 5.78
CA VAL A 75 5.49 7.80 4.87
C VAL A 75 4.75 8.73 3.92
N THR A 76 5.14 10.00 3.91
CA THR A 76 4.57 11.02 3.02
C THR A 76 5.62 11.50 2.03
N MET A 77 5.33 11.34 0.74
CA MET A 77 6.09 11.95 -0.36
C MET A 77 5.67 13.41 -0.52
N ARG A 78 6.67 14.30 -0.57
CA ARG A 78 6.46 15.72 -0.85
C ARG A 78 5.91 15.94 -2.25
N ALA A 79 5.20 17.06 -2.43
CA ALA A 79 4.59 17.45 -3.69
C ALA A 79 5.66 17.58 -4.79
N PRO A 80 5.70 16.68 -5.79
CA PRO A 80 6.71 16.73 -6.83
C PRO A 80 6.43 17.94 -7.74
N THR A 81 7.50 18.64 -8.13
CA THR A 81 7.40 19.84 -8.98
C THR A 81 7.62 19.55 -10.46
N GLU A 82 8.21 18.39 -10.77
CA GLU A 82 8.56 17.93 -12.12
C GLU A 82 8.31 16.43 -12.24
N VAL A 83 8.01 15.96 -13.45
CA VAL A 83 7.81 14.54 -13.75
C VAL A 83 9.18 13.89 -13.99
N PRO A 84 9.53 12.82 -13.26
CA PRO A 84 10.80 12.13 -13.49
C PRO A 84 10.80 11.45 -14.88
N PRO A 85 11.96 11.35 -15.53
CA PRO A 85 12.08 10.65 -16.81
C PRO A 85 11.62 9.20 -16.64
N ASN A 86 10.83 8.72 -17.60
CA ASN A 86 10.23 7.37 -17.61
C ASN A 86 9.36 7.03 -16.38
N MET A 87 8.93 8.03 -15.60
CA MET A 87 8.11 7.83 -14.39
C MET A 87 8.78 6.89 -13.35
N GLU A 88 10.11 6.77 -13.38
CA GLU A 88 10.84 5.81 -12.54
C GLU A 88 11.15 6.36 -11.15
N CYS A 89 11.02 5.52 -10.13
CA CYS A 89 11.48 5.80 -8.78
C CYS A 89 12.61 4.83 -8.39
N LYS A 90 13.79 5.38 -8.08
CA LYS A 90 14.95 4.60 -7.57
C LYS A 90 15.09 4.66 -6.05
N ASP A 91 14.18 5.38 -5.38
CA ASP A 91 14.24 5.59 -3.95
C ASP A 91 13.99 4.28 -3.20
N LYS A 92 14.66 4.12 -2.06
CA LYS A 92 14.52 2.94 -1.19
C LYS A 92 14.35 3.39 0.25
N PHE A 93 13.57 2.60 0.99
CA PHE A 93 13.48 2.70 2.44
C PHE A 93 14.20 1.53 3.08
N LEU A 94 14.87 1.80 4.20
CA LEU A 94 15.55 0.80 5.01
C LEU A 94 15.00 0.89 6.43
N ILE A 95 14.39 -0.19 6.88
CA ILE A 95 13.93 -0.36 8.25
C ILE A 95 14.97 -1.22 8.96
N LYS A 96 15.58 -0.66 10.01
CA LYS A 96 16.42 -1.41 10.93
C LYS A 96 15.59 -1.80 12.14
N SER A 97 15.77 -3.02 12.62
CA SER A 97 15.13 -3.48 13.85
C SER A 97 16.12 -4.22 14.75
N VAL A 98 15.92 -4.13 16.05
CA VAL A 98 16.78 -4.76 17.05
C VAL A 98 15.95 -5.10 18.29
N VAL A 99 16.21 -6.25 18.90
CA VAL A 99 15.57 -6.62 20.16
C VAL A 99 16.02 -5.62 21.23
N SER A 100 15.06 -5.10 21.98
CA SER A 100 15.28 -4.11 23.02
C SER A 100 15.08 -4.74 24.40
N GLY A 101 15.78 -4.20 25.41
CA GLY A 101 15.57 -4.58 26.80
C GLY A 101 14.19 -4.14 27.33
N PRO A 102 13.68 -4.80 28.38
CA PRO A 102 12.44 -4.35 29.05
C PRO A 102 12.63 -2.93 29.62
N GLY A 103 11.68 -2.04 29.37
CA GLY A 103 11.72 -0.66 29.84
C GLY A 103 12.62 0.29 29.03
N ALA A 104 13.15 -0.14 27.89
CA ALA A 104 13.94 0.73 27.03
C ALA A 104 13.11 1.91 26.50
N THR A 105 13.73 3.10 26.48
CA THR A 105 13.13 4.31 25.93
C THR A 105 13.55 4.53 24.48
N VAL A 106 12.83 5.39 23.76
CA VAL A 106 13.16 5.77 22.37
C VAL A 106 14.55 6.43 22.29
N GLU A 107 14.99 7.15 23.33
CA GLU A 107 16.35 7.70 23.37
C GLU A 107 17.42 6.60 23.46
N ALA A 108 17.18 5.58 24.28
CA ALA A 108 18.05 4.40 24.38
C ALA A 108 18.10 3.64 23.05
N THR A 109 16.99 3.58 22.31
CA THR A 109 16.93 2.94 20.98
C THR A 109 17.99 3.46 20.02
N ARG A 110 18.33 4.76 20.07
CA ARG A 110 19.36 5.33 19.19
C ARG A 110 20.75 4.73 19.45
N ARG A 111 21.04 4.33 20.70
CA ARG A 111 22.29 3.70 21.09
C ARG A 111 22.35 2.22 20.70
N LEU A 112 21.22 1.50 20.79
CA LEU A 112 21.14 0.08 20.45
C LEU A 112 21.63 -0.21 19.03
N PHE A 113 21.27 0.65 18.06
CA PHE A 113 21.72 0.48 16.67
C PHE A 113 23.23 0.71 16.42
N ASN A 114 23.98 1.18 17.43
CA ASN A 114 25.43 1.41 17.35
C ASN A 114 26.21 0.58 18.39
N GLU A 115 25.53 -0.25 19.17
CA GLU A 115 26.16 -1.12 20.15
C GLU A 115 26.78 -2.34 19.45
N ARG A 116 28.01 -2.70 19.85
CA ARG A 116 28.66 -3.90 19.32
C ARG A 116 28.10 -5.13 20.02
N GLY A 117 27.64 -6.11 19.23
CA GLY A 117 27.13 -7.39 19.75
C GLY A 117 25.61 -7.57 19.64
N LEU A 118 24.86 -6.54 19.28
CA LEU A 118 23.44 -6.66 18.98
C LEU A 118 23.20 -7.03 17.51
N SER A 119 22.39 -8.07 17.28
CA SER A 119 21.95 -8.45 15.94
C SER A 119 20.89 -7.47 15.43
N VAL A 120 21.32 -6.56 14.55
CA VAL A 120 20.43 -5.62 13.87
C VAL A 120 19.92 -6.25 12.58
N GLU A 121 18.61 -6.38 12.46
CA GLU A 121 17.95 -6.84 11.25
C GLU A 121 17.62 -5.67 10.32
N GLU A 122 17.81 -5.88 9.02
CA GLU A 122 17.62 -4.86 7.98
C GLU A 122 16.57 -5.31 6.95
N CYS A 123 15.51 -4.53 6.78
CA CYS A 123 14.50 -4.73 5.74
C CYS A 123 14.50 -3.57 4.75
N LYS A 124 14.68 -3.89 3.46
CA LYS A 124 14.73 -2.89 2.36
C LYS A 124 13.43 -2.92 1.58
N LEU A 125 12.75 -1.77 1.50
CA LEU A 125 11.55 -1.57 0.71
C LEU A 125 11.88 -0.71 -0.52
N ARG A 126 11.35 -1.09 -1.68
CA ARG A 126 11.44 -0.27 -2.90
C ARG A 126 10.24 0.66 -3.00
N VAL A 127 10.45 1.80 -3.65
CA VAL A 127 9.39 2.76 -3.94
C VAL A 127 8.98 2.64 -5.40
N LEU A 128 7.67 2.63 -5.67
CA LEU A 128 7.09 2.56 -7.00
C LEU A 128 6.12 3.72 -7.21
N TYR A 129 6.14 4.32 -8.41
CA TYR A 129 5.13 5.28 -8.83
C TYR A 129 3.98 4.61 -9.55
N ILE A 130 2.77 4.96 -9.12
CA ILE A 130 1.54 4.62 -9.82
C ILE A 130 1.05 5.90 -10.50
N SER A 131 0.63 5.80 -11.76
CA SER A 131 -0.09 6.88 -12.44
C SER A 131 -1.58 6.86 -12.05
N PRO A 132 -2.25 8.03 -11.95
CA PRO A 132 -3.68 8.09 -11.63
C PRO A 132 -4.57 7.35 -12.63
N SER A 133 -4.13 7.21 -13.89
CA SER A 133 -4.85 6.45 -14.93
C SER A 133 -5.02 4.97 -14.60
N LEU A 134 -4.08 4.34 -13.89
CA LEU A 134 -4.16 2.92 -13.52
C LEU A 134 -5.27 2.61 -12.49
N ARG A 135 -5.76 3.60 -11.75
CA ARG A 135 -6.87 3.39 -10.79
C ARG A 135 -8.24 3.24 -11.48
N ALA A 136 -8.40 3.77 -12.68
CA ALA A 136 -9.66 3.68 -13.42
C ALA A 136 -9.90 2.27 -13.98
N SER A 137 -8.82 1.54 -14.29
CA SER A 137 -8.89 0.22 -14.92
C SER A 137 -9.28 -0.91 -13.97
N SER A 138 -9.04 -0.79 -12.66
CA SER A 138 -9.43 -1.83 -11.69
C SER A 138 -10.88 -1.74 -11.20
N ASN A 139 -11.70 -0.84 -11.77
CA ASN A 139 -13.13 -0.70 -11.48
C ASN A 139 -14.04 -1.19 -12.62
N LEU A 140 -13.47 -1.76 -13.69
CA LEU A 140 -14.25 -2.18 -14.87
C LEU A 140 -14.26 -3.70 -15.08
N GLU A 141 -14.40 -4.48 -14.00
CA GLU A 141 -14.61 -5.93 -14.11
C GLU A 141 -15.54 -6.45 -12.98
N ARG A 142 -16.78 -5.96 -13.01
CA ARG A 142 -17.97 -6.74 -12.62
C ARG A 142 -19.17 -6.25 -13.43
N SER A 143 -19.23 -6.71 -14.67
CA SER A 143 -20.49 -6.82 -15.41
C SER A 143 -20.39 -8.13 -16.17
N GLU A 144 -20.74 -9.21 -15.48
CA GLU A 144 -20.96 -10.49 -16.13
C GLU A 144 -22.18 -10.34 -17.04
N THR A 145 -21.90 -10.21 -18.33
CA THR A 145 -22.82 -10.48 -19.42
C THR A 145 -23.23 -11.95 -19.40
N GLY A 146 -24.51 -12.22 -19.16
CA GLY A 146 -25.21 -13.40 -19.65
C GLY A 146 -26.55 -12.91 -20.22
N SER A 147 -27.09 -13.35 -21.35
CA SER A 147 -26.77 -14.40 -22.30
C SER A 147 -27.51 -14.06 -23.61
N LEU A 148 -27.08 -14.67 -24.71
CA LEU A 148 -27.69 -14.60 -26.05
C LEU A 148 -29.21 -14.94 -26.05
N PRO A 149 -30.02 -14.34 -26.92
CA PRO A 149 -31.19 -15.01 -27.49
C PRO A 149 -30.91 -15.46 -28.94
N ASN A 150 -31.20 -16.74 -29.17
CA ASN A 150 -31.14 -17.43 -30.45
C ASN A 150 -32.22 -16.90 -31.41
N ALA A 151 -31.92 -16.90 -32.71
CA ALA A 151 -32.78 -16.39 -33.77
C ALA A 151 -34.05 -17.24 -33.97
N THR A 152 -35.19 -16.61 -34.28
CA THR A 152 -36.28 -17.21 -35.06
C THR A 152 -36.99 -16.11 -35.84
N LEU A 153 -36.93 -16.22 -37.17
CA LEU A 153 -37.71 -15.45 -38.14
C LEU A 153 -39.15 -15.97 -38.15
N GLN A 154 -40.14 -15.09 -38.04
CA GLN A 154 -41.43 -15.29 -38.69
C GLN A 154 -41.98 -13.94 -39.16
N ARG A 155 -42.36 -13.91 -40.44
CA ARG A 155 -42.90 -12.80 -41.22
C ARG A 155 -44.43 -12.82 -41.17
N GLU A 156 -45.05 -11.74 -41.65
CA GLU A 156 -46.50 -11.51 -41.95
C GLU A 156 -47.35 -11.05 -40.74
N SER A 157 -48.23 -10.03 -40.81
CA SER A 157 -48.87 -9.33 -41.94
C SER A 157 -49.37 -7.92 -41.56
N LEU A 158 -49.65 -7.13 -42.60
CA LEU A 158 -50.28 -5.80 -42.61
C LEU A 158 -51.62 -5.76 -41.88
N ASN A 159 -51.93 -4.63 -41.22
CA ASN A 159 -53.23 -3.98 -41.40
C ASN A 159 -53.19 -2.49 -41.02
N ASP A 160 -53.58 -1.65 -41.98
CA ASP A 160 -54.07 -0.29 -41.82
C ASP A 160 -55.17 -0.22 -40.73
N ASN A 161 -55.17 0.83 -39.92
CA ASN A 161 -56.40 1.60 -39.73
C ASN A 161 -56.11 3.03 -39.26
N GLU A 162 -56.72 3.95 -39.98
CA GLU A 162 -56.81 5.38 -39.77
C GLU A 162 -57.73 5.74 -38.58
N GLY A 163 -57.44 6.88 -37.95
CA GLY A 163 -58.39 7.65 -37.15
C GLY A 163 -58.19 7.56 -35.63
N LYS A 164 -58.50 8.57 -34.82
CA LYS A 164 -58.98 9.93 -35.01
C LYS A 164 -59.16 10.49 -33.57
N ASP A 165 -59.02 11.81 -33.37
CA ASP A 165 -59.55 12.58 -32.21
C ASP A 165 -58.86 12.31 -30.84
N VAL A 166 -58.80 13.15 -29.80
CA VAL A 166 -59.07 14.58 -29.50
C VAL A 166 -58.44 14.85 -28.11
N VAL A 167 -58.01 16.09 -27.91
CA VAL A 167 -57.79 16.91 -26.69
C VAL A 167 -58.08 16.32 -25.29
N GLY A 168 -57.26 16.70 -24.30
CA GLY A 168 -57.68 16.63 -22.89
C GLY A 168 -56.68 17.19 -21.86
N PHE A 169 -56.75 18.52 -21.68
CA PHE A 169 -56.29 19.38 -20.56
C PHE A 169 -54.79 19.55 -20.27
#